data_AF-A0A9W7FHE5-F1
#
_entry.id   AF-A0A9W7FHE5-F1
#
_cell.length_a   1.000
_cell.length_b   1.000
_cell.length_c   1.000
_cell.angle_alpha   90.00
_cell.angle_beta   90.00
_cell.angle_gamma   90.00
#
_symmetry.space_group_name_H-M   'P 1'
#
loop_
_entity.id
_entity.type
_entity.pdbx_description
1 polymer ?
#
loop_
_entity_poly.entity_id
_entity_poly.type
_entity_poly.pdbx_seq_one_letter_code
_entity_poly.pdbx_strand_id
1 'polypeptide(L)'
;MRSQLPTLDLDAVFEAKEELAIAVKAALQQTMENFGFQILQALITDLDPDQRVKQAMNEINSSKRLKEAIAEQAEGAKILQVKSAEAEAESKYLSGVGVAKQRRAIVDGLRGSIVDFSSGVEGTSAKDVMDLLLLSQYFDMLKDTAGDPNCKTVFIPSSKSLGDETRNALLQAESGK
;
A
#
# COMPACT_ATOMS: atom_id res chain seq x y z
N MET A 1 -5.85 21.63 54.84
CA MET A 1 -6.90 21.48 53.79
C MET A 1 -6.51 22.00 52.39
N ARG A 2 -5.43 22.77 52.18
CA ARG A 2 -4.99 23.20 50.81
C ARG A 2 -3.79 22.44 50.23
N SER A 3 -3.14 21.57 51.02
CA SER A 3 -1.82 21.00 50.67
C SER A 3 -1.84 19.57 50.10
N GLN A 4 -2.97 18.87 50.10
CA GLN A 4 -3.04 17.45 49.69
C GLN A 4 -3.65 17.24 48.29
N LEU A 5 -4.18 18.29 47.66
CA LEU A 5 -4.86 18.22 46.37
C LEU A 5 -4.03 18.48 45.08
N PRO A 6 -2.75 18.93 45.06
CA PRO A 6 -2.15 19.33 43.77
C PRO A 6 -1.47 18.22 42.96
N THR A 7 -1.28 17.01 43.48
CA THR A 7 -0.40 16.00 42.84
C THR A 7 -1.11 14.79 42.23
N LEU A 8 -2.42 14.65 42.41
CA LEU A 8 -3.22 13.59 41.81
C LEU A 8 -3.95 14.15 40.59
N ASP A 9 -3.92 13.43 39.47
CA ASP A 9 -4.80 13.73 38.33
C ASP A 9 -6.24 13.85 38.85
N LEU A 10 -6.96 14.89 38.45
CA LEU A 10 -8.30 15.17 38.99
C LEU A 10 -9.25 13.97 38.86
N ASP A 11 -9.05 13.12 37.86
CA ASP A 11 -9.77 11.86 37.68
C ASP A 11 -9.51 10.88 38.84
N ALA A 12 -8.28 10.77 39.33
CA ALA A 12 -7.93 9.97 40.51
C ALA A 12 -8.50 10.57 41.80
N VAL A 13 -8.70 11.89 41.87
CA VAL A 13 -9.36 12.54 43.02
C VAL A 13 -10.87 12.26 43.04
N PHE A 14 -11.50 12.08 41.87
CA PHE A 14 -12.88 11.63 41.79
C PHE A 14 -13.03 10.15 42.17
N GLU A 15 -12.11 9.29 41.74
CA GLU A 15 -12.07 7.88 42.15
C GLU A 15 -11.78 7.72 43.65
N ALA A 16 -10.88 8.53 44.21
CA ALA A 16 -10.49 8.49 45.61
C ALA A 16 -11.38 9.34 46.55
N LYS A 17 -12.61 9.70 46.14
CA LYS A 17 -13.53 10.52 46.95
C LYS A 17 -13.73 9.95 48.36
N GLU A 18 -13.89 8.64 48.47
CA GLU A 18 -14.05 7.93 49.74
C GLU A 18 -12.80 8.06 50.62
N GLU A 19 -11.63 7.90 50.02
CA GLU A 19 -10.33 7.93 50.70
C GLU A 19 -9.98 9.35 51.17
N LEU A 20 -10.32 10.37 50.37
CA LEU A 20 -10.21 11.77 50.73
C LEU A 20 -11.13 12.12 51.91
N ALA A 21 -12.37 11.60 51.92
CA ALA A 21 -13.31 11.81 53.01
C ALA A 21 -12.80 11.21 54.33
N ILE A 22 -12.18 10.04 54.28
CA ILE A 22 -11.54 9.40 55.44
C ILE A 22 -10.35 10.22 55.94
N ALA A 23 -9.47 10.67 55.05
CA ALA A 23 -8.31 11.51 55.41
C ALA A 23 -8.73 12.84 56.04
N VAL A 24 -9.77 13.48 55.49
CA VAL A 24 -10.38 14.70 56.02
C VAL A 24 -11.00 14.46 57.40
N LYS A 25 -11.75 13.36 57.57
CA LYS A 25 -12.32 12.97 58.88
C LYS A 25 -11.23 12.77 59.92
N ALA A 26 -10.17 12.03 59.60
CA ALA A 26 -9.08 11.75 60.53
C ALA A 26 -8.37 13.02 61.00
N ALA A 27 -8.07 13.94 60.09
CA ALA A 27 -7.44 15.22 60.41
C ALA A 27 -8.31 16.11 61.31
N LEU A 28 -9.63 16.16 61.04
CA LEU A 28 -10.57 16.95 61.84
C LEU A 28 -10.88 16.30 63.21
N GLN A 29 -10.99 14.97 63.26
CA GLN A 29 -11.26 14.20 64.48
C GLN A 29 -10.23 14.52 65.57
N GLN A 30 -8.94 14.52 65.21
CA GLN A 30 -7.84 14.78 66.15
C GLN A 30 -7.89 16.19 66.77
N THR A 31 -8.43 17.16 66.03
CA THR A 31 -8.57 18.54 66.53
C THR A 31 -9.83 18.70 67.36
N MET A 32 -10.94 18.06 66.94
CA MET A 32 -12.26 18.18 67.56
C MET A 32 -12.42 17.34 68.83
N GLU A 33 -11.65 16.27 68.99
CA GLU A 33 -11.58 15.48 70.24
C GLU A 33 -11.16 16.33 71.44
N ASN A 34 -10.24 17.28 71.24
CA ASN A 34 -9.80 18.20 72.29
C ASN A 34 -10.91 19.15 72.78
N PHE A 35 -11.96 19.32 71.97
CA PHE A 35 -13.13 20.14 72.29
C PHE A 35 -14.34 19.29 72.71
N GLY A 36 -14.19 17.96 72.84
CA GLY A 36 -15.26 17.04 73.26
C GLY A 36 -16.27 16.68 72.16
N PHE A 37 -15.98 16.97 70.89
CA PHE A 37 -16.85 16.63 69.75
C PHE A 37 -16.34 15.38 69.01
N GLN A 38 -17.24 14.46 68.66
CA GLN A 38 -16.94 13.26 67.88
C GLN A 38 -17.57 13.34 66.48
N ILE A 39 -16.76 13.17 65.43
CA ILE A 39 -17.24 13.24 64.04
C ILE A 39 -17.68 11.85 63.59
N LEU A 40 -18.98 11.67 63.36
CA LEU A 40 -19.55 10.41 62.89
C LEU A 40 -19.17 10.13 61.44
N GLN A 41 -19.36 11.10 60.54
CA GLN A 41 -19.08 10.97 59.12
C GLN A 41 -18.73 12.33 58.51
N ALA A 42 -17.77 12.34 57.58
CA ALA A 42 -17.50 13.48 56.70
C ALA A 42 -17.96 13.08 55.29
N LEU A 43 -18.87 13.84 54.70
CA LEU A 43 -19.35 13.63 53.33
C LEU A 43 -18.80 14.76 52.45
N ILE A 44 -18.17 14.41 51.33
CA ILE A 44 -17.77 15.37 50.31
C ILE A 44 -18.94 15.52 49.35
N THR A 45 -19.63 16.67 49.42
CA THR A 45 -20.81 16.96 48.60
C THR A 45 -20.44 17.15 47.14
N ASP A 46 -19.69 18.20 46.81
CA ASP A 46 -19.29 18.50 45.43
C ASP A 46 -17.87 19.05 45.36
N LEU A 47 -17.09 18.54 44.40
CA LEU A 47 -15.78 19.06 44.07
C LEU A 47 -15.89 19.72 42.70
N ASP A 48 -16.05 21.05 42.70
CA ASP A 48 -16.15 21.82 41.47
C ASP A 48 -14.83 22.54 41.19
N PRO A 49 -13.96 22.00 40.32
CA PRO A 49 -12.71 22.68 39.98
C PRO A 49 -12.98 23.96 39.19
N ASP A 50 -12.06 24.92 39.30
CA ASP A 50 -12.12 26.18 38.57
C ASP A 50 -12.28 25.93 37.06
N GLN A 51 -13.11 26.75 36.39
CA GLN A 51 -13.35 26.66 34.95
C GLN A 51 -12.06 26.65 34.12
N ARG A 52 -11.02 27.39 34.55
CA ARG A 52 -9.73 27.40 33.86
C ARG A 52 -9.04 26.02 33.91
N VAL A 53 -9.16 25.33 35.04
CA VAL A 53 -8.58 23.99 35.24
C VAL A 53 -9.34 22.96 34.40
N LYS A 54 -10.68 23.05 34.35
CA LYS A 54 -11.50 22.17 33.50
C LYS A 54 -11.15 22.31 32.02
N GLN A 55 -11.00 23.54 31.53
CA GLN A 55 -10.62 23.79 30.14
C GLN A 55 -9.22 23.25 29.83
N ALA A 56 -8.23 23.59 30.65
CA ALA A 56 -6.85 23.10 30.48
C ALA A 56 -6.79 21.56 30.53
N MET A 57 -7.55 20.93 31.42
CA MET A 57 -7.59 19.48 31.55
C MET A 57 -8.22 18.81 30.33
N ASN A 58 -9.32 19.35 29.80
CA ASN A 58 -9.95 18.83 28.59
C ASN A 58 -9.03 19.00 27.37
N GLU A 59 -8.29 20.11 27.29
CA GLU A 59 -7.32 20.38 26.25
C GLU A 59 -6.10 19.43 26.31
N ILE A 60 -5.63 19.11 27.53
CA ILE A 60 -4.57 18.12 27.75
C ILE A 60 -5.06 16.72 27.37
N ASN A 61 -6.26 16.31 27.81
CA ASN A 61 -6.80 14.99 27.52
C ASN A 61 -7.06 14.81 26.02
N SER A 62 -7.71 15.79 25.38
CA SER A 62 -7.91 15.79 23.93
C SER A 62 -6.58 15.74 23.17
N SER A 63 -5.56 16.48 23.62
CA SER A 63 -4.22 16.45 23.01
C SER A 63 -3.52 15.10 23.17
N LYS A 64 -3.64 14.45 24.33
CA LYS A 64 -3.10 13.10 24.56
C LYS A 64 -3.79 12.08 23.64
N ARG A 65 -5.13 12.08 23.62
CA ARG A 65 -5.93 11.21 22.74
C ARG A 65 -5.62 11.45 21.26
N LEU A 66 -5.44 12.71 20.86
CA LEU A 66 -5.07 13.06 19.49
C LEU A 66 -3.67 12.55 19.15
N LYS A 67 -2.69 12.69 20.05
CA LYS A 67 -1.33 12.15 19.84
C LYS A 67 -1.33 10.63 19.69
N GLU A 68 -2.08 9.92 20.53
CA GLU A 68 -2.23 8.46 20.44
C GLU A 68 -2.87 8.06 19.11
N ALA A 69 -3.97 8.72 18.72
CA ALA A 69 -4.63 8.46 17.44
C ALA A 69 -3.71 8.74 16.23
N ILE A 70 -2.92 9.83 16.27
CA ILE A 70 -1.95 10.14 15.21
C ILE A 70 -0.85 9.09 15.15
N ALA A 71 -0.34 8.62 16.29
CA ALA A 71 0.69 7.59 16.34
C ALA A 71 0.18 6.27 15.72
N GLU A 72 -1.03 5.86 16.09
CA GLU A 72 -1.67 4.65 15.55
C GLU A 72 -1.96 4.79 14.04
N GLN A 73 -2.44 5.95 13.59
CA GLN A 73 -2.62 6.23 12.16
C GLN A 73 -1.30 6.22 11.39
N ALA A 74 -0.23 6.80 11.94
CA ALA A 74 1.08 6.81 11.30
C ALA A 74 1.66 5.40 11.19
N GLU A 75 1.49 4.57 12.21
CA GLU A 75 1.89 3.17 12.18
C GLU A 75 1.07 2.37 11.15
N GLY A 76 -0.25 2.57 11.12
CA GLY A 76 -1.13 1.98 10.11
C GLY A 76 -0.75 2.37 8.69
N ALA A 77 -0.44 3.65 8.45
CA ALA A 77 0.02 4.14 7.16
C ALA A 77 1.35 3.51 6.73
N LYS A 78 2.29 3.36 7.67
CA LYS A 78 3.57 2.68 7.40
C LYS A 78 3.35 1.21 7.01
N ILE A 79 2.52 0.48 7.76
CA ILE A 79 2.20 -0.92 7.47
C ILE A 79 1.54 -1.04 6.09
N LEU A 80 0.59 -0.16 5.78
CA LEU A 80 -0.11 -0.17 4.50
C LEU A 80 0.86 0.09 3.34
N GLN A 81 1.79 1.03 3.48
CA GLN A 81 2.79 1.34 2.47
C GLN A 81 3.77 0.18 2.26
N VAL A 82 4.27 -0.44 3.34
CA VAL A 82 5.17 -1.60 3.26
C VAL A 82 4.46 -2.79 2.59
N LYS A 83 3.24 -3.11 3.02
CA LYS A 83 2.46 -4.21 2.41
C LYS A 83 2.14 -3.95 0.94
N SER A 84 1.85 -2.71 0.57
CA SER A 84 1.64 -2.36 -0.84
C SER A 84 2.91 -2.57 -1.67
N ALA A 85 4.07 -2.15 -1.14
CA ALA A 85 5.35 -2.32 -1.82
C ALA A 85 5.74 -3.80 -1.95
N GLU A 86 5.52 -4.61 -0.89
CA GLU A 86 5.72 -6.05 -0.92
C GLU A 86 4.82 -6.72 -1.96
N ALA A 87 3.52 -6.37 -1.98
CA ALA A 87 2.57 -6.89 -2.96
C ALA A 87 2.95 -6.54 -4.41
N GLU A 88 3.42 -5.30 -4.65
CA GLU A 88 3.92 -4.90 -5.97
C GLU A 88 5.18 -5.66 -6.38
N ALA A 89 6.12 -5.86 -5.45
CA ALA A 89 7.34 -6.62 -5.71
C ALA A 89 7.03 -8.07 -6.04
N GLU A 90 6.15 -8.71 -5.25
CA GLU A 90 5.73 -10.09 -5.46
C GLU A 90 4.93 -10.26 -6.77
N SER A 91 4.05 -9.31 -7.10
CA SER A 91 3.34 -9.30 -8.38
C SER A 91 4.30 -9.24 -9.58
N LYS A 92 5.30 -8.34 -9.54
CA LYS A 92 6.33 -8.26 -10.59
C LYS A 92 7.16 -9.54 -10.68
N TYR A 93 7.52 -10.13 -9.55
CA TYR A 93 8.25 -11.39 -9.50
C TYR A 93 7.42 -12.52 -10.15
N LEU A 94 6.16 -12.68 -9.73
CA LEU A 94 5.27 -13.71 -10.25
C LEU A 94 5.00 -13.52 -11.75
N SER A 95 4.84 -12.28 -12.20
CA SER A 95 4.73 -11.95 -13.63
C SER A 95 5.99 -12.36 -14.40
N GLY A 96 7.19 -12.08 -13.86
CA GLY A 96 8.45 -12.49 -14.48
C GLY A 96 8.60 -14.01 -14.58
N VAL A 97 8.25 -14.73 -13.50
CA VAL A 97 8.24 -16.20 -13.47
C VAL A 97 7.23 -16.75 -14.47
N GLY A 98 6.05 -16.15 -14.57
CA GLY A 98 5.02 -16.51 -15.54
C GLY A 98 5.52 -16.40 -16.99
N VAL A 99 6.12 -15.26 -17.34
CA VAL A 99 6.69 -15.03 -18.69
C VAL A 99 7.83 -16.02 -18.97
N ALA A 100 8.72 -16.28 -18.01
CA ALA A 100 9.80 -17.25 -18.20
C ALA A 100 9.26 -18.67 -18.41
N LYS A 101 8.26 -19.08 -17.63
CA LYS A 101 7.60 -20.39 -17.75
C LYS A 101 6.85 -20.52 -19.07
N GLN A 102 6.16 -19.46 -19.51
CA GLN A 102 5.51 -19.40 -20.82
C GLN A 102 6.53 -19.56 -21.94
N ARG A 103 7.63 -18.80 -21.92
CA ARG A 103 8.72 -18.92 -22.91
C ARG A 103 9.27 -20.34 -22.97
N ARG A 104 9.48 -20.97 -21.81
CA ARG A 104 9.94 -22.36 -21.74
C ARG A 104 8.94 -23.32 -22.39
N ALA A 105 7.64 -23.20 -22.05
CA ALA A 105 6.61 -24.04 -22.64
C ALA A 105 6.51 -23.88 -24.18
N ILE A 106 6.69 -22.65 -24.69
CA ILE A 106 6.74 -22.39 -26.13
C ILE A 106 7.94 -23.11 -26.77
N VAL A 107 9.14 -22.98 -26.20
CA VAL A 107 10.35 -23.63 -26.74
C VAL A 107 10.23 -25.14 -26.70
N ASP A 108 9.72 -25.70 -25.60
CA ASP A 108 9.51 -27.14 -25.46
C ASP A 108 8.48 -27.66 -26.47
N GLY A 109 7.39 -26.91 -26.70
CA GLY A 109 6.39 -27.21 -27.72
C GLY A 109 6.95 -27.18 -29.14
N LEU A 110 7.68 -26.11 -29.49
CA LEU A 110 8.34 -25.98 -30.80
C LEU A 110 9.34 -27.11 -31.05
N ARG A 111 10.12 -27.49 -30.03
CA ARG A 111 11.03 -28.63 -30.11
C ARG A 111 10.28 -29.92 -30.44
N GLY A 112 9.14 -30.17 -29.79
CA GLY A 112 8.27 -31.31 -30.10
C GLY A 112 7.80 -31.27 -31.56
N SER A 113 7.25 -30.15 -32.01
CA SER A 113 6.79 -29.98 -33.39
C SER A 113 7.88 -30.18 -34.43
N ILE A 114 9.12 -29.75 -34.16
CA ILE A 114 10.26 -29.97 -35.06
C ILE A 114 10.61 -31.46 -35.16
N VAL A 115 10.58 -32.19 -34.05
CA VAL A 115 10.86 -33.63 -34.01
C VAL A 115 9.76 -34.42 -34.73
N ASP A 116 8.50 -34.08 -34.50
CA ASP A 116 7.35 -34.72 -35.14
C ASP A 116 7.35 -34.47 -36.67
N PHE A 117 7.65 -33.24 -37.10
CA PHE A 117 7.70 -32.89 -38.51
C PHE A 117 8.90 -33.52 -39.25
N SER A 118 10.08 -33.54 -38.61
CA SER A 118 11.29 -34.19 -39.15
C SER A 118 11.12 -35.70 -39.32
N SER A 119 10.38 -36.34 -38.41
CA SER A 119 10.09 -37.78 -38.49
C SER A 119 8.99 -38.14 -39.50
N GLY A 120 8.07 -37.21 -39.81
CA GLY A 120 6.98 -37.43 -40.77
C GLY A 120 7.32 -37.15 -42.25
N VAL A 121 8.41 -36.43 -42.54
CA VAL A 121 8.81 -36.05 -43.91
C VAL A 121 10.29 -36.37 -44.14
N GLU A 122 10.59 -37.43 -44.87
CA GLU A 122 11.97 -37.84 -45.18
C GLU A 122 12.73 -36.75 -45.97
N GLY A 123 13.88 -36.34 -45.44
CA GLY A 123 14.83 -35.45 -46.14
C GLY A 123 14.87 -33.99 -45.70
N THR A 124 14.05 -33.59 -44.72
CA THR A 124 14.03 -32.19 -44.23
C THR A 124 14.99 -32.00 -43.05
N SER A 125 15.89 -31.02 -43.11
CA SER A 125 16.75 -30.68 -41.96
C SER A 125 15.98 -29.84 -40.94
N ALA A 126 16.30 -29.97 -39.66
CA ALA A 126 15.75 -29.09 -38.61
C ALA A 126 15.97 -27.59 -38.91
N LYS A 127 16.95 -27.26 -39.75
CA LYS A 127 17.22 -25.89 -40.21
C LYS A 127 16.16 -25.39 -41.20
N ASP A 128 15.71 -26.23 -42.13
CA ASP A 128 14.71 -25.84 -43.13
C ASP A 128 13.33 -25.63 -42.48
N VAL A 129 13.01 -26.43 -41.46
CA VAL A 129 11.79 -26.27 -40.64
C VAL A 129 11.80 -24.95 -39.87
N MET A 130 12.96 -24.57 -39.33
CA MET A 130 13.13 -23.29 -38.64
C MET A 130 13.01 -22.10 -39.58
N ASP A 131 13.56 -22.19 -40.79
CA ASP A 131 13.46 -21.13 -41.80
C ASP A 131 12.01 -20.93 -42.27
N LEU A 132 11.25 -22.03 -42.47
CA LEU A 132 9.82 -21.97 -42.78
C LEU A 132 9.01 -21.37 -41.62
N LEU A 133 9.32 -21.73 -40.37
CA LEU A 133 8.68 -21.19 -39.17
C LEU A 133 8.94 -19.68 -39.00
N LEU A 134 10.18 -19.23 -39.23
CA LEU A 134 10.56 -17.82 -39.20
C LEU A 134 9.79 -17.02 -40.26
N LEU A 135 9.64 -17.59 -41.46
CA LEU A 135 8.85 -16.97 -42.53
C LEU A 135 7.37 -16.87 -42.16
N SER A 136 6.79 -17.91 -41.54
CA SER A 136 5.41 -17.87 -41.04
C SER A 136 5.24 -16.80 -39.94
N GLN A 137 6.14 -16.74 -38.96
CA GLN A 137 6.09 -15.72 -37.90
C GLN A 137 6.24 -14.30 -38.47
N TYR A 138 7.07 -14.13 -39.51
CA TYR A 138 7.18 -12.85 -40.19
C TYR A 138 5.84 -12.42 -40.81
N PHE A 139 5.12 -13.34 -41.47
CA PHE A 139 3.81 -13.05 -42.03
C PHE A 139 2.73 -12.86 -40.97
N ASP A 140 2.76 -13.60 -39.87
CA ASP A 140 1.82 -13.40 -38.76
C ASP A 140 2.04 -12.03 -38.09
N MET A 141 3.30 -11.62 -37.87
CA MET A 141 3.63 -10.28 -37.37
C MET A 141 3.18 -9.19 -38.34
N LEU A 142 3.35 -9.42 -39.65
CA LEU A 142 2.90 -8.50 -40.69
C LEU A 142 1.38 -8.39 -40.71
N LYS A 143 0.67 -9.50 -40.51
CA LYS A 143 -0.79 -9.55 -40.42
C LYS A 143 -1.32 -8.84 -39.18
N ASP A 144 -0.71 -9.07 -38.01
CA ASP A 144 -1.11 -8.41 -36.76
C ASP A 144 -0.85 -6.89 -36.81
N THR A 145 0.30 -6.49 -37.35
CA THR A 145 0.62 -5.06 -37.52
C THR A 145 -0.20 -4.37 -38.60
N ALA A 146 -0.59 -5.08 -39.68
CA ALA A 146 -1.46 -4.54 -40.72
C ALA A 146 -2.96 -4.60 -40.36
N GLY A 147 -3.34 -5.45 -39.41
CA GLY A 147 -4.73 -5.62 -38.96
C GLY A 147 -5.18 -4.59 -37.92
N ASP A 148 -4.26 -3.90 -37.26
CA ASP A 148 -4.57 -2.88 -36.25
C ASP A 148 -4.90 -1.52 -36.93
N PRO A 149 -6.15 -1.01 -36.81
CA PRO A 149 -6.59 0.20 -37.51
C PRO A 149 -5.82 1.48 -37.14
N ASN A 150 -5.03 1.46 -36.05
CA ASN A 150 -4.20 2.59 -35.63
C ASN A 150 -2.71 2.45 -35.99
N CYS A 151 -2.29 1.36 -36.62
CA CYS A 151 -0.88 1.15 -36.96
C CYS A 151 -0.55 1.69 -38.36
N LYS A 152 0.48 2.55 -38.45
CA LYS A 152 1.01 3.05 -39.74
C LYS A 152 2.34 2.35 -40.02
N THR A 153 2.32 1.33 -40.85
CA THR A 153 3.52 0.56 -41.21
C THR A 153 4.15 1.12 -42.49
N VAL A 154 5.42 1.49 -42.44
CA VAL A 154 6.21 1.96 -43.59
C VAL A 154 7.21 0.87 -43.96
N PHE A 155 7.06 0.26 -45.14
CA PHE A 155 8.02 -0.72 -45.65
C PHE A 155 9.21 -0.01 -46.28
N ILE A 156 10.41 -0.21 -45.72
CA ILE A 156 11.65 0.33 -46.27
C ILE A 156 12.44 -0.82 -46.90
N PRO A 157 12.55 -0.89 -48.24
CA PRO A 157 13.36 -1.90 -48.89
C PRO A 157 14.86 -1.61 -48.69
N SER A 158 15.65 -2.65 -48.45
CA SER A 158 17.10 -2.57 -48.20
C SER A 158 17.95 -2.63 -49.48
N SER A 159 17.38 -2.39 -50.66
CA SER A 159 18.17 -2.24 -51.89
C SER A 159 18.95 -0.92 -51.84
N LYS A 160 20.18 -0.90 -52.32
CA LYS A 160 21.12 0.25 -52.23
C LYS A 160 20.66 1.55 -52.95
N SER A 161 19.43 1.62 -53.43
CA SER A 161 18.81 2.82 -54.04
C SER A 161 17.86 3.53 -53.06
N LEU A 162 18.32 3.73 -51.82
CA LEU A 162 17.50 4.16 -50.68
C LEU A 162 16.96 5.60 -50.77
N GLY A 163 17.42 6.43 -51.73
CA GLY A 163 17.08 7.85 -51.80
C GLY A 163 15.84 8.18 -52.62
N ASP A 164 15.65 7.51 -53.77
CA ASP A 164 14.63 7.89 -54.75
C ASP A 164 13.35 7.04 -54.64
N GLU A 165 13.45 5.75 -54.30
CA GLU A 165 12.28 4.88 -54.15
C GLU A 165 11.52 5.14 -52.84
N THR A 166 12.22 5.45 -51.75
CA THR A 166 11.60 5.78 -50.45
C THR A 166 10.85 7.11 -50.51
N ARG A 167 11.39 8.09 -51.23
CA ARG A 167 10.73 9.38 -51.48
C ARG A 167 9.49 9.21 -52.35
N ASN A 168 9.54 8.39 -53.39
CA ASN A 168 8.39 8.14 -54.26
C ASN A 168 7.30 7.30 -53.58
N ALA A 169 7.66 6.30 -52.77
CA ALA A 169 6.70 5.50 -52.00
C ALA A 169 5.95 6.35 -50.95
N LEU A 170 6.64 7.30 -50.30
CA LEU A 170 6.01 8.22 -49.35
C LEU A 170 5.04 9.19 -50.05
N LEU A 171 5.40 9.69 -51.24
CA LEU A 171 4.53 10.58 -52.04
C LEU A 171 3.30 9.85 -52.63
N GLN A 172 3.43 8.57 -52.98
CA GLN A 172 2.31 7.76 -53.45
C GLN A 172 1.33 7.38 -52.33
N ALA A 173 1.81 7.17 -51.10
CA ALA A 173 0.96 6.89 -49.94
C ALA A 173 0.09 8.09 -49.51
N GLU A 174 0.54 9.33 -49.74
CA GLU A 174 -0.27 10.53 -49.46
C GLU A 174 -1.29 10.89 -50.56
N SER A 175 -1.14 10.35 -51.78
CA SER A 175 -2.08 10.60 -52.89
C SER A 175 -3.27 9.64 -52.96
N GLY A 176 -3.30 8.60 -52.12
CA GLY A 176 -4.43 7.68 -51.99
C GLY A 176 -5.31 8.02 -50.79
N LYS A 177 -6.16 9.06 -50.93
CA LYS A 177 -7.35 9.22 -50.10
C LYS A 177 -8.58 8.75 -50.86
#